data_AF-A0A2R4PE41-F1
#
_entry.id   AF-A0A2R4PE41-F1
#
_cell.length_a   1.000
_cell.length_b   1.000
_cell.length_c   1.000
_cell.angle_alpha   90.00
_cell.angle_beta   90.00
_cell.angle_gamma   90.00
#
_symmetry.space_group_name_H-M   'P 1'
#
loop_
_entity.id
_entity.type
_entity.pdbx_description
1 polymer ?
#
loop_
_entity_poly.entity_id
_entity_poly.type
_entity_poly.pdbx_seq_one_letter_code
_entity_poly.pdbx_strand_id
1 'polypeptide(L)'
;MKKKKASEPGLLASDSDWHNNACLNYMPDHGTTYTEGYRRAADILIKHIDESGRDQDFLVYPVLFLYRHHIELLIKQIVGLALVLSEEPDTDQYKKDNHNLNTLWLLAKKLLPEVNDSHRSSNFRLTKEVVKKLHNAHRLVTDLRYARRNDDTRSFEGIQDVNTSCFREKWKRLPIH
;
A
#
# COMPACT_ATOMS: atom_id res chain seq x y z
N MET A 1 10.54 -9.90 -53.31
CA MET A 1 10.15 -9.06 -52.15
C MET A 1 10.15 -9.93 -50.90
N LYS A 2 11.12 -9.74 -49.99
CA LYS A 2 11.13 -10.46 -48.70
C LYS A 2 10.08 -9.81 -47.80
N LYS A 3 9.02 -10.55 -47.42
CA LYS A 3 8.09 -10.13 -46.37
C LYS A 3 8.91 -9.90 -45.10
N LYS A 4 8.96 -8.66 -44.60
CA LYS A 4 9.46 -8.38 -43.25
C LYS A 4 8.58 -9.17 -42.29
N LYS A 5 9.18 -10.14 -41.59
CA LYS A 5 8.54 -10.86 -40.49
C LYS A 5 8.18 -9.77 -39.46
N ALA A 6 6.89 -9.58 -39.18
CA ALA A 6 6.48 -8.69 -38.10
C ALA A 6 7.15 -9.21 -36.83
N SER A 7 8.02 -8.39 -36.23
CA SER A 7 8.57 -8.68 -34.91
C SER A 7 7.40 -8.80 -33.95
N GLU A 8 7.37 -9.85 -33.13
CA GLU A 8 6.41 -9.90 -32.03
C GLU A 8 6.58 -8.62 -31.17
N PRO A 9 5.48 -8.01 -30.72
CA PRO A 9 5.56 -6.87 -29.83
C PRO A 9 6.29 -7.29 -28.56
N GLY A 10 7.19 -6.43 -28.08
CA GLY A 10 7.91 -6.67 -26.82
C GLY A 10 6.95 -6.65 -25.63
N LEU A 11 7.29 -7.37 -24.55
CA LEU A 11 6.46 -7.48 -23.34
C LEU A 11 6.09 -6.11 -22.73
N LEU A 12 6.94 -5.09 -22.91
CA LEU A 12 6.74 -3.71 -22.45
C LEU A 12 6.64 -2.76 -23.65
N ALA A 13 5.69 -2.99 -24.54
CA ALA A 13 5.43 -2.16 -25.71
C ALA A 13 3.97 -1.69 -25.75
N SER A 14 3.73 -0.52 -26.31
CA SER A 14 2.37 -0.08 -26.68
C SER A 14 1.88 -0.80 -27.92
N ASP A 15 0.58 -1.00 -28.04
CA ASP A 15 -0.05 -1.57 -29.24
C ASP A 15 -1.08 -0.60 -29.86
N SER A 16 -1.59 -0.96 -31.04
CA SER A 16 -2.75 -0.36 -31.69
C SER A 16 -4.02 -0.38 -30.84
N ASP A 17 -4.13 -1.33 -29.90
CA ASP A 17 -5.23 -1.42 -28.96
C ASP A 17 -5.11 -0.39 -27.82
N TRP A 18 -5.40 0.87 -28.18
CA TRP A 18 -5.07 2.03 -27.36
C TRP A 18 -5.67 2.02 -25.95
N HIS A 19 -6.85 1.41 -25.74
CA HIS A 19 -7.52 1.40 -24.44
C HIS A 19 -6.82 0.51 -23.41
N ASN A 20 -5.97 -0.41 -23.87
CA ASN A 20 -5.11 -1.25 -23.03
C ASN A 20 -3.66 -0.71 -22.93
N ASN A 21 -3.34 0.42 -23.55
CA ASN A 21 -2.06 1.09 -23.36
C ASN A 21 -2.08 1.94 -22.08
N ALA A 22 -1.44 1.44 -21.03
CA ALA A 22 -1.23 2.23 -19.81
C ALA A 22 -0.09 3.24 -20.01
N CYS A 23 -0.35 4.52 -19.70
CA CYS A 23 0.68 5.55 -19.69
C CYS A 23 1.49 5.48 -18.39
N LEU A 24 2.71 4.96 -18.45
CA LEU A 24 3.66 5.09 -17.34
C LEU A 24 4.07 6.56 -17.17
N ASN A 25 4.30 6.99 -15.93
CA ASN A 25 4.77 8.34 -15.59
C ASN A 25 3.85 9.49 -16.02
N TYR A 26 2.54 9.24 -16.18
CA TYR A 26 1.60 10.25 -16.68
C TYR A 26 1.34 11.42 -15.72
N MET A 27 1.55 11.23 -14.41
CA MET A 27 1.47 12.30 -13.40
C MET A 27 2.87 12.79 -13.02
N PRO A 28 3.09 14.10 -12.83
CA PRO A 28 4.36 14.64 -12.34
C PRO A 28 4.77 14.06 -10.98
N ASP A 29 3.81 13.91 -10.06
CA ASP A 29 4.00 13.13 -8.84
C ASP A 29 3.68 11.66 -9.11
N HIS A 30 4.70 10.90 -9.48
CA HIS A 30 4.59 9.47 -9.68
C HIS A 30 4.11 8.74 -8.42
N GLY A 31 4.41 9.26 -7.22
CA GLY A 31 4.08 8.63 -5.94
C GLY A 31 2.59 8.39 -5.78
N THR A 32 1.75 9.37 -6.13
CA THR A 32 0.29 9.27 -6.00
C THR A 32 -0.29 8.16 -6.88
N THR A 33 0.22 7.97 -8.10
CA THR A 33 -0.22 6.89 -8.99
C THR A 33 0.05 5.50 -8.38
N TYR A 34 1.22 5.30 -7.78
CA TYR A 34 1.54 4.04 -7.10
C TYR A 34 0.66 3.85 -5.86
N THR A 35 0.62 4.84 -4.96
CA THR A 35 -0.18 4.79 -3.72
C THR A 35 -1.64 4.42 -4.04
N GLU A 36 -2.26 5.12 -4.97
CA GLU A 36 -3.67 4.91 -5.33
C GLU A 36 -3.90 3.63 -6.14
N GLY A 37 -2.96 3.26 -7.01
CA GLY A 37 -3.03 2.04 -7.81
C GLY A 37 -3.15 0.79 -6.95
N TYR A 38 -2.38 0.69 -5.86
CA TYR A 38 -2.45 -0.44 -4.93
C TYR A 38 -3.82 -0.51 -4.22
N ARG A 39 -4.36 0.62 -3.77
CA ARG A 39 -5.70 0.68 -3.14
C ARG A 39 -6.79 0.24 -4.11
N ARG A 40 -6.78 0.79 -5.33
CA ARG A 40 -7.77 0.47 -6.37
C ARG A 40 -7.72 -1.00 -6.77
N ALA A 41 -6.53 -1.56 -6.93
CA ALA A 41 -6.36 -2.98 -7.21
C ALA A 41 -6.99 -3.83 -6.09
N ALA A 42 -6.71 -3.50 -4.83
CA ALA A 42 -7.29 -4.23 -3.69
C ALA A 42 -8.83 -4.13 -3.64
N ASP A 43 -9.39 -2.95 -3.93
CA ASP A 43 -10.84 -2.73 -4.03
C ASP A 43 -11.49 -3.58 -5.12
N ILE A 44 -10.86 -3.68 -6.30
CA ILE A 44 -11.35 -4.51 -7.41
C ILE A 44 -11.35 -5.99 -7.01
N LEU A 45 -10.29 -6.47 -6.37
CA LEU A 45 -10.19 -7.85 -5.91
C LEU A 45 -11.26 -8.19 -4.86
N ILE A 46 -11.50 -7.32 -3.87
CA ILE A 46 -12.58 -7.57 -2.90
C ILE A 46 -13.94 -7.55 -3.58
N LYS A 47 -14.17 -6.61 -4.50
CA LYS A 47 -15.44 -6.56 -5.25
C LYS A 47 -15.69 -7.86 -6.01
N HIS A 48 -14.66 -8.41 -6.67
CA HIS A 48 -14.76 -9.72 -7.33
C HIS A 48 -15.13 -10.84 -6.36
N ILE A 49 -14.51 -10.90 -5.18
CA ILE A 49 -14.83 -11.88 -4.14
C ILE A 49 -16.29 -11.72 -3.67
N ASP A 50 -16.71 -10.49 -3.38
CA ASP A 50 -18.06 -10.17 -2.92
C ASP A 50 -19.14 -10.56 -3.95
N GLU A 51 -18.89 -10.30 -5.25
CA GLU A 51 -19.84 -10.56 -6.34
C GLU A 51 -19.87 -12.03 -6.77
N SER A 52 -18.73 -12.70 -6.79
CA SER A 52 -18.62 -14.09 -7.28
C SER A 52 -18.77 -15.14 -6.18
N GLY A 53 -18.51 -14.78 -4.91
CA GLY A 53 -18.38 -15.72 -3.80
C GLY A 53 -17.22 -16.71 -3.98
N ARG A 54 -16.21 -16.36 -4.77
CA ARG A 54 -15.09 -17.22 -5.18
C ARG A 54 -13.74 -16.54 -4.98
N ASP A 55 -12.71 -17.37 -5.08
CA ASP A 55 -11.29 -16.99 -5.06
C ASP A 55 -10.80 -16.34 -3.76
N GLN A 56 -11.63 -16.29 -2.71
CA GLN A 56 -11.28 -15.65 -1.44
C GLN A 56 -10.00 -16.24 -0.82
N ASP A 57 -9.83 -17.56 -0.91
CA ASP A 57 -8.69 -18.27 -0.33
C ASP A 57 -7.37 -17.93 -1.06
N PHE A 58 -7.45 -17.55 -2.34
CA PHE A 58 -6.29 -17.14 -3.12
C PHE A 58 -6.04 -15.63 -3.06
N LEU A 59 -7.12 -14.84 -3.09
CA LEU A 59 -7.04 -13.38 -3.19
C LEU A 59 -6.85 -12.68 -1.84
N VAL A 60 -7.07 -13.37 -0.72
CA VAL A 60 -6.85 -12.80 0.63
C VAL A 60 -5.41 -12.27 0.79
N TYR A 61 -4.41 -13.01 0.32
CA TYR A 61 -3.00 -12.62 0.44
C TYR A 61 -2.67 -11.34 -0.36
N PRO A 62 -2.93 -11.26 -1.69
CA PRO A 62 -2.67 -10.03 -2.43
C PRO A 62 -3.53 -8.87 -1.93
N VAL A 63 -4.80 -9.06 -1.56
CA VAL A 63 -5.66 -7.98 -1.03
C VAL A 63 -5.02 -7.31 0.20
N LEU A 64 -4.63 -8.12 1.19
CA LEU A 64 -4.00 -7.61 2.41
C LEU A 64 -2.65 -6.93 2.13
N PHE A 65 -1.86 -7.49 1.20
CA PHE A 65 -0.58 -6.91 0.77
C PHE A 65 -0.77 -5.52 0.13
N LEU A 66 -1.69 -5.41 -0.82
CA LEU A 66 -1.96 -4.18 -1.56
C LEU A 66 -2.42 -3.05 -0.62
N TYR A 67 -3.36 -3.35 0.28
CA TYR A 67 -3.83 -2.38 1.27
C TYR A 67 -2.73 -1.92 2.23
N ARG A 68 -1.90 -2.86 2.73
CA ARG A 68 -0.75 -2.51 3.57
C ARG A 68 0.20 -1.58 2.81
N HIS A 69 0.51 -1.91 1.56
CA HIS A 69 1.48 -1.16 0.79
C HIS A 69 0.97 0.25 0.42
N HIS A 70 -0.32 0.40 0.12
CA HIS A 70 -0.97 1.70 0.00
C HIS A 70 -0.73 2.59 1.23
N ILE A 71 -0.93 2.07 2.45
CA ILE A 71 -0.75 2.86 3.69
C ILE A 71 0.70 3.22 3.92
N GLU A 72 1.63 2.31 3.62
CA GLU A 72 3.05 2.61 3.74
C GLU A 72 3.44 3.79 2.84
N LEU A 73 3.00 3.77 1.57
CA LEU A 73 3.29 4.85 0.63
C LEU A 73 2.60 6.15 1.03
N LEU A 74 1.34 6.09 1.46
CA LEU A 74 0.60 7.26 1.92
C LEU A 74 1.29 7.92 3.13
N ILE A 75 1.73 7.14 4.12
CA ILE A 75 2.47 7.67 5.28
C ILE A 75 3.80 8.27 4.83
N LYS A 76 4.53 7.63 3.90
CA LYS A 76 5.78 8.19 3.35
C LYS A 76 5.55 9.52 2.63
N GLN A 77 4.46 9.66 1.87
CA GLN A 77 4.09 10.92 1.23
C GLN A 77 3.77 12.01 2.26
N ILE A 78 3.00 11.68 3.31
CA ILE A 78 2.69 12.62 4.41
C ILE A 78 3.98 13.08 5.11
N VAL A 79 4.87 12.15 5.46
CA VAL A 79 6.16 12.46 6.10
C VAL A 79 7.02 13.32 5.16
N GLY A 80 7.13 12.97 3.88
CA GLY A 80 7.90 13.72 2.90
C GLY A 80 7.41 15.15 2.75
N LEU A 81 6.09 15.35 2.63
CA LEU A 81 5.49 16.68 2.58
C LEU A 81 5.72 17.45 3.88
N ALA A 82 5.54 16.80 5.04
CA ALA A 82 5.73 17.46 6.33
C ALA A 82 7.18 17.90 6.56
N LEU A 83 8.16 17.12 6.11
CA LEU A 83 9.58 17.51 6.15
C LEU A 83 9.88 18.71 5.25
N VAL A 84 9.28 18.78 4.05
CA VAL A 84 9.44 19.94 3.14
C VAL A 84 8.86 21.21 3.75
N LEU A 85 7.81 21.09 4.55
CA LEU A 85 7.12 22.21 5.19
C LEU A 85 7.67 22.56 6.60
N SER A 86 8.53 21.72 7.17
CA SER A 86 9.14 21.96 8.48
C SER A 86 10.28 22.96 8.38
N GLU A 87 10.39 23.86 9.36
CA GLU A 87 11.43 24.88 9.43
C GLU A 87 12.83 24.27 9.69
N GLU A 88 12.90 23.15 10.44
CA GLU A 88 14.14 22.42 10.76
C GLU A 88 13.99 20.91 10.45
N PRO A 89 14.15 20.49 9.19
CA PRO A 89 13.91 19.11 8.81
C PRO A 89 15.02 18.16 9.32
N ASP A 90 14.71 17.34 10.32
CA ASP A 90 15.53 16.18 10.69
C ASP A 90 15.32 15.03 9.68
N THR A 91 16.20 14.98 8.67
CA THR A 91 16.12 13.99 7.59
C THR A 91 16.84 12.66 7.88
N ASP A 92 17.59 12.57 8.99
CA ASP A 92 18.41 11.41 9.29
C ASP A 92 17.58 10.22 9.79
N GLN A 93 16.45 10.47 10.45
CA GLN A 93 15.49 9.43 10.84
C GLN A 93 14.78 8.82 9.63
N TYR A 94 14.46 9.62 8.60
CA TYR A 94 13.74 9.15 7.41
C TYR A 94 14.59 8.20 6.55
N LYS A 95 15.90 8.47 6.43
CA LYS A 95 16.81 7.68 5.57
C LYS A 95 17.20 6.31 6.13
N LYS A 96 17.04 6.09 7.44
CA LYS A 96 17.51 4.87 8.12
C LYS A 96 16.48 3.72 8.16
N ASP A 97 15.23 3.95 7.78
CA ASP A 97 14.15 3.07 8.22
C ASP A 97 13.59 2.14 7.12
N ASN A 98 13.88 0.85 7.29
CA ASN A 98 13.55 -0.27 6.40
C ASN A 98 12.08 -0.72 6.50
N HIS A 99 11.14 0.08 5.99
CA HIS A 99 9.72 -0.31 5.84
C HIS A 99 8.94 -0.52 7.16
N ASN A 100 9.41 0.06 8.27
CA ASN A 100 8.73 -0.05 9.55
C ASN A 100 7.58 0.96 9.65
N LEU A 101 6.35 0.46 9.48
CA LEU A 101 5.15 1.30 9.51
C LEU A 101 4.93 2.05 10.85
N ASN A 102 5.38 1.49 11.99
CA ASN A 102 5.24 2.14 13.28
C ASN A 102 6.20 3.31 13.40
N THR A 103 7.45 3.13 13.00
CA THR A 103 8.46 4.21 13.04
C THR A 103 8.08 5.33 12.09
N LEU A 104 7.66 5.01 10.86
CA LEU A 104 7.14 5.99 9.90
C LEU A 104 5.92 6.76 10.45
N TRP A 105 5.01 6.07 11.13
CA TRP A 105 3.85 6.71 11.76
C TRP A 105 4.21 7.59 12.95
N LEU A 106 5.17 7.18 13.79
CA LEU A 106 5.66 8.01 14.90
C LEU A 106 6.30 9.30 14.37
N LEU A 107 7.07 9.19 13.29
CA LEU A 107 7.64 10.33 12.60
C LEU A 107 6.55 11.25 12.03
N ALA A 108 5.56 10.70 11.32
CA ALA A 108 4.41 11.47 10.83
C ALA A 108 3.69 12.21 11.96
N LYS A 109 3.41 11.51 13.07
CA LYS A 109 2.73 12.10 14.22
C LYS A 109 3.53 13.23 14.87
N LYS A 110 4.86 13.15 14.88
CA LYS A 110 5.74 14.22 15.40
C LYS A 110 5.68 15.46 14.51
N LEU A 111 5.74 15.28 13.19
CA LEU A 111 5.85 16.38 12.23
C LEU A 111 4.50 17.07 11.93
N LEU A 112 3.38 16.35 11.99
CA LEU A 112 2.06 16.91 11.64
C LEU A 112 1.67 18.18 12.44
N PRO A 113 1.87 18.25 13.77
CA PRO A 113 1.62 19.46 14.55
C PRO A 113 2.57 20.62 14.26
N GLU A 114 3.78 20.35 13.75
CA GLU A 114 4.75 21.39 13.36
C GLU A 114 4.31 22.11 12.08
N VAL A 115 3.62 21.39 11.20
CA VAL A 115 3.18 21.89 9.89
C VAL A 115 1.79 22.53 9.95
N ASN A 116 0.91 22.06 10.85
CA ASN A 116 -0.42 22.62 11.02
C ASN A 116 -0.95 22.44 12.46
N ASP A 117 -1.12 23.56 13.15
CA ASP A 117 -1.59 23.62 14.54
C ASP A 117 -2.99 23.01 14.75
N SER A 118 -3.84 22.92 13.72
CA SER A 118 -5.16 22.26 13.84
C SER A 118 -5.03 20.76 14.17
N HIS A 119 -3.88 20.16 13.89
CA HIS A 119 -3.60 18.76 14.21
C HIS A 119 -2.99 18.55 15.60
N ARG A 120 -2.64 19.62 16.32
CA ARG A 120 -2.06 19.55 17.68
C ARG A 120 -3.01 18.90 18.70
N SER A 121 -4.33 19.03 18.47
CA SER A 121 -5.40 18.39 19.27
C SER A 121 -5.96 17.09 18.66
N SER A 122 -5.50 16.69 17.48
CA SER A 122 -5.96 15.47 16.80
C SER A 122 -5.47 14.22 17.52
N ASN A 123 -6.39 13.36 17.97
CA ASN A 123 -6.01 12.15 18.73
C ASN A 123 -5.47 11.02 17.82
N PHE A 124 -5.70 11.10 16.50
CA PHE A 124 -5.27 10.10 15.50
C PHE A 124 -5.49 8.63 15.92
N ARG A 125 -6.45 8.37 16.80
CA ARG A 125 -6.57 7.10 17.53
C ARG A 125 -6.88 5.95 16.57
N LEU A 126 -7.76 6.18 15.60
CA LEU A 126 -8.12 5.20 14.56
C LEU A 126 -6.93 4.93 13.62
N THR A 127 -6.21 5.96 13.17
CA THR A 127 -5.02 5.80 12.34
C THR A 127 -3.92 5.04 13.09
N LYS A 128 -3.69 5.37 14.36
CA LYS A 128 -2.75 4.64 15.24
C LYS A 128 -3.16 3.18 15.43
N GLU A 129 -4.44 2.89 15.65
CA GLU A 129 -4.98 1.53 15.76
C GLU A 129 -4.73 0.73 14.48
N VAL A 130 -4.95 1.34 13.31
CA VAL A 130 -4.71 0.67 12.02
C VAL A 130 -3.25 0.47 11.72
N VAL A 131 -2.43 1.51 11.88
CA VAL A 131 -0.99 1.39 11.75
C VAL A 131 -0.50 0.30 12.69
N LYS A 132 -0.94 0.27 13.94
CA LYS A 132 -0.54 -0.76 14.91
C LYS A 132 -1.02 -2.15 14.49
N LYS A 133 -2.24 -2.31 13.96
CA LYS A 133 -2.74 -3.61 13.46
C LYS A 133 -1.97 -4.07 12.22
N LEU A 134 -1.69 -3.16 11.27
CA LEU A 134 -0.88 -3.39 10.07
C LEU A 134 0.62 -3.50 10.36
N HIS A 135 1.10 -2.97 11.48
CA HIS A 135 2.49 -3.08 11.91
C HIS A 135 2.72 -4.32 12.77
N ASN A 136 1.80 -4.70 13.67
CA ASN A 136 1.85 -6.02 14.30
C ASN A 136 1.73 -7.13 13.24
N ALA A 137 1.21 -6.77 12.06
CA ALA A 137 1.37 -7.50 10.82
C ALA A 137 2.81 -7.49 10.24
N HIS A 138 3.87 -7.17 10.99
CA HIS A 138 5.25 -7.18 10.47
C HIS A 138 5.72 -8.59 10.14
N ARG A 139 5.28 -9.59 10.93
CA ARG A 139 5.36 -11.00 10.55
C ARG A 139 4.57 -11.25 9.25
N LEU A 140 3.44 -10.55 9.08
CA LEU A 140 2.55 -10.69 7.94
C LEU A 140 3.12 -10.12 6.61
N VAL A 141 4.04 -9.14 6.58
CA VAL A 141 4.47 -8.51 5.30
C VAL A 141 5.21 -9.46 4.37
N THR A 142 6.12 -10.24 4.93
CA THR A 142 6.79 -11.33 4.22
C THR A 142 5.86 -12.50 4.03
N ASP A 143 5.07 -12.83 5.06
CA ASP A 143 4.11 -13.94 5.02
C ASP A 143 3.02 -13.75 3.95
N LEU A 144 2.61 -12.52 3.65
CA LEU A 144 1.64 -12.16 2.61
C LEU A 144 2.15 -12.44 1.19
N ARG A 145 3.47 -12.58 1.02
CA ARG A 145 4.11 -12.80 -0.29
C ARG A 145 4.71 -14.19 -0.40
N TYR A 146 5.11 -14.78 0.72
CA TYR A 146 5.83 -16.04 0.76
C TYR A 146 5.10 -17.00 1.69
N ALA A 147 4.90 -18.24 1.23
CA ALA A 147 4.25 -19.27 2.05
C ALA A 147 5.10 -19.72 3.26
N ARG A 148 6.41 -19.44 3.20
CA ARG A 148 7.39 -19.77 4.22
C ARG A 148 8.33 -18.62 4.50
N ARG A 149 8.82 -18.58 5.73
CA ARG A 149 9.86 -17.64 6.18
C ARG A 149 11.25 -18.20 5.94
N ASN A 150 12.27 -17.37 6.19
CA ASN A 150 13.67 -17.76 6.06
C ASN A 150 14.10 -18.88 7.02
N ASP A 151 13.36 -19.09 8.11
CA ASP A 151 13.54 -20.18 9.08
C ASP A 151 12.69 -21.42 8.75
N ASP A 152 12.14 -21.51 7.53
CA ASP A 152 11.26 -22.56 7.01
C ASP A 152 9.88 -22.66 7.71
N THR A 153 9.58 -21.81 8.69
CA THR A 153 8.27 -21.77 9.34
C THR A 153 7.18 -21.31 8.38
N ARG A 154 5.96 -21.83 8.56
CA ARG A 154 4.81 -21.46 7.72
C ARG A 154 4.33 -20.06 8.06
N SER A 155 4.03 -19.32 7.01
CA SER A 155 3.39 -18.02 7.11
C SER A 155 1.95 -18.17 7.64
N PHE A 156 1.52 -17.21 8.46
CA PHE A 156 0.20 -17.20 9.13
C PHE A 156 -0.09 -18.37 10.09
N GLU A 157 0.94 -19.04 10.62
CA GLU A 157 0.74 -20.07 11.66
C GLU A 157 -0.07 -19.50 12.85
N GLY A 158 -1.23 -20.12 13.12
CA GLY A 158 -2.18 -19.71 14.16
C GLY A 158 -3.35 -18.84 13.69
N ILE A 159 -3.40 -18.41 12.42
CA ILE A 159 -4.56 -17.73 11.81
C ILE A 159 -5.25 -18.70 10.86
N GLN A 160 -6.52 -19.02 11.12
CA GLN A 160 -7.28 -19.99 10.33
C GLN A 160 -8.03 -19.34 9.18
N ASP A 161 -8.69 -18.21 9.43
CA ASP A 161 -9.54 -17.54 8.46
C ASP A 161 -9.44 -16.01 8.57
N VAL A 162 -9.68 -15.36 7.43
CA VAL A 162 -9.81 -13.90 7.33
C VAL A 162 -11.02 -13.61 6.44
N ASN A 163 -12.00 -12.90 7.01
CA ASN A 163 -13.15 -12.43 6.22
C ASN A 163 -12.81 -11.10 5.52
N THR A 164 -12.75 -11.12 4.18
CA THR A 164 -12.38 -9.98 3.33
C THR A 164 -13.42 -8.85 3.37
N SER A 165 -14.71 -9.16 3.50
CA SER A 165 -15.77 -8.17 3.58
C SER A 165 -15.71 -7.38 4.91
N CYS A 166 -15.53 -8.06 6.04
CA CYS A 166 -15.30 -7.46 7.37
C CYS A 166 -14.03 -6.60 7.38
N PHE A 167 -12.96 -7.06 6.72
CA PHE A 167 -11.75 -6.26 6.52
C PHE A 167 -12.06 -4.96 5.77
N ARG A 168 -12.76 -5.04 4.63
CA ARG A 168 -13.13 -3.88 3.82
C ARG A 168 -14.03 -2.89 4.54
N GLU A 169 -15.02 -3.36 5.28
CA GLU A 169 -15.90 -2.48 6.06
C GLU A 169 -15.12 -1.70 7.11
N LYS A 170 -14.20 -2.36 7.82
CA LYS A 170 -13.31 -1.69 8.77
C LYS A 170 -12.38 -0.72 8.06
N TRP A 171 -11.90 -1.06 6.86
CA TRP A 171 -11.07 -0.20 6.03
C TRP A 171 -11.76 1.11 5.62
N LYS A 172 -13.02 1.03 5.18
CA LYS A 172 -13.79 2.22 4.77
C LYS A 172 -14.06 3.22 5.89
N ARG A 173 -13.99 2.78 7.14
CA ARG A 173 -14.19 3.65 8.32
C ARG A 173 -12.93 4.44 8.69
N LEU A 174 -11.85 4.27 7.94
CA LEU A 174 -10.58 4.91 8.23
C LEU A 174 -10.54 6.31 7.63
N PRO A 175 -10.11 7.33 8.39
CA PRO A 175 -10.03 8.71 7.92
C PRO A 175 -8.75 8.92 7.08
N ILE A 176 -8.63 8.22 5.95
CA ILE A 176 -7.43 8.20 5.08
C ILE A 176 -7.85 8.36 3.61
N HIS A 177 -8.68 9.37 3.37
CA HIS A 177 -9.09 9.81 2.04
C HIS A 177 -8.46 11.16 1.73
#